data_AF-A0A9W9RJP8-F1
#
_entry.id   AF-A0A9W9RJP8-F1
#
_cell.length_a   1.000
_cell.length_b   1.000
_cell.length_c   1.000
_cell.angle_alpha   90.00
_cell.angle_beta   90.00
_cell.angle_gamma   90.00
#
_symmetry.space_group_name_H-M   'P 1'
#
loop_
_entity.id
_entity.type
_entity.pdbx_description
1 polymer ?
#
loop_
_entity_poly.entity_id
_entity_poly.type
_entity_poly.pdbx_seq_one_letter_code
_entity_poly.pdbx_strand_id
1 'polypeptide(L)'
;MYAARNSFAFDAIYWKNIDQRFFGLTCLDSTHSWKERLDILQPEERQKLDDYVDLKLHQMKTRVLAWDPDDYTLEYMAKIDGMDA
;
A
#
# COMPACT_ATOMS: atom_id res chain seq x y z
N MET A 1 3.82 -17.21 -1.24
CA MET A 1 3.17 -16.04 -1.85
C MET A 1 2.66 -15.09 -0.76
N TYR A 2 3.54 -14.46 0.01
CA TYR A 2 3.14 -13.56 1.10
C TYR A 2 3.15 -12.09 0.67
N ALA A 3 4.23 -11.66 0.00
CA ALA A 3 4.37 -10.29 -0.51
C ALA A 3 3.38 -9.93 -1.63
N ALA A 4 2.97 -10.91 -2.45
CA ALA A 4 1.96 -10.68 -3.49
C ALA A 4 0.53 -10.50 -2.93
N ARG A 5 0.29 -10.92 -1.68
CA ARG A 5 -1.02 -10.85 -1.01
C ARG A 5 -1.07 -9.75 0.06
N ASN A 6 0.07 -9.31 0.56
CA ASN A 6 0.18 -8.26 1.56
C ASN A 6 0.75 -6.98 0.96
N SER A 7 -0.13 -6.02 0.66
CA SER A 7 0.22 -4.72 0.06
C SER A 7 1.32 -3.97 0.83
N PHE A 8 1.41 -4.15 2.15
CA PHE A 8 2.43 -3.50 2.98
C PHE A 8 3.86 -3.99 2.68
N ALA A 9 4.02 -5.29 2.39
CA ALA A 9 5.33 -5.86 2.07
C ALA A 9 5.77 -5.53 0.64
N PHE A 10 4.82 -5.27 -0.26
CA PHE A 10 5.12 -4.90 -1.64
C PHE A 10 5.92 -3.60 -1.73
N ASP A 11 5.52 -2.57 -0.97
CA ASP A 11 6.13 -1.25 -1.06
C ASP A 11 7.63 -1.29 -0.71
N ALA A 12 7.97 -1.96 0.40
CA ALA A 12 9.34 -2.16 0.82
C ALA A 12 10.17 -2.94 -0.21
N ILE A 13 9.58 -3.96 -0.86
CA ILE A 13 10.27 -4.76 -1.89
C ILE A 13 10.49 -3.95 -3.16
N TYR A 14 9.49 -3.18 -3.57
CA TYR A 14 9.55 -2.31 -4.74
C TYR A 14 10.71 -1.32 -4.63
N TRP A 15 10.76 -0.55 -3.54
CA TRP A 15 11.80 0.46 -3.34
C TRP A 15 13.19 -0.16 -3.18
N LYS A 16 13.30 -1.30 -2.50
CA LYS A 16 14.60 -1.93 -2.23
C LYS A 16 15.20 -2.66 -3.44
N ASN A 17 14.37 -3.27 -4.29
CA ASN A 17 14.87 -4.22 -5.30
C ASN A 17 14.47 -3.88 -6.73
N ILE A 18 13.32 -3.25 -6.94
CA ILE A 18 12.74 -3.04 -8.27
C ILE A 18 13.12 -1.65 -8.78
N ASP A 19 12.84 -0.60 -8.01
CA ASP A 19 13.04 0.80 -8.45
C ASP A 19 14.47 1.05 -8.96
N GLN A 20 15.48 0.61 -8.20
CA GLN A 20 16.89 0.78 -8.55
C GLN A 20 17.31 0.11 -9.87
N ARG A 21 16.64 -0.98 -10.26
CA ARG A 21 16.97 -1.71 -11.50
C ARG A 21 16.50 -0.97 -12.75
N PHE A 22 15.42 -0.21 -12.65
CA PHE A 22 14.82 0.49 -13.79
C PHE A 22 15.27 1.94 -13.87
N PHE A 23 15.51 2.58 -12.73
CA PHE A 23 15.77 4.01 -12.66
C PHE A 23 17.12 4.38 -12.05
N GLY A 24 17.94 3.39 -11.70
CA GLY A 24 19.28 3.58 -11.12
C GLY A 24 19.25 3.89 -9.62
N LEU A 25 20.44 4.12 -9.03
CA LEU A 25 20.54 4.54 -7.64
C LEU A 25 19.91 5.94 -7.47
N THR A 26 18.84 6.04 -6.68
CA THR A 26 18.39 7.34 -6.16
C THR A 26 19.41 7.88 -5.18
N CYS A 27 19.69 9.19 -5.28
CA CYS A 27 20.58 9.89 -4.35
C CYS A 27 19.93 10.10 -2.96
N LEU A 28 18.60 10.02 -2.90
CA LEU A 28 17.80 10.20 -1.70
C LEU A 28 17.46 8.86 -1.01
N ASP A 29 17.13 8.94 0.27
CA ASP A 29 16.51 7.84 1.01
C ASP A 29 15.21 7.40 0.33
N SER A 30 14.86 6.12 0.46
CA SER A 30 13.69 5.50 -0.20
C SER A 30 12.37 6.26 0.04
N THR A 31 12.28 7.05 1.12
CA THR A 31 11.13 7.88 1.48
C THR A 31 10.89 9.05 0.52
N HIS A 32 11.94 9.54 -0.15
CA HIS A 32 11.87 10.71 -1.02
C HIS A 32 12.09 10.38 -2.50
N SER A 33 12.55 9.17 -2.82
CA SER A 33 12.79 8.68 -4.19
C SER A 33 11.58 8.84 -5.12
N TRP A 34 10.35 8.72 -4.60
CA TRP A 34 9.13 8.87 -5.41
C TRP A 34 8.95 10.28 -5.99
N LYS A 35 9.51 11.32 -5.38
CA LYS A 35 9.41 12.71 -5.88
C LYS A 35 10.17 12.87 -7.20
N GLU A 36 11.36 12.29 -7.28
CA GLU A 36 12.14 12.26 -8.53
C GLU A 36 11.42 11.47 -9.63
N ARG A 37 10.61 10.46 -9.26
CA ARG A 37 9.81 9.68 -10.23
C ARG A 37 8.64 10.47 -10.79
N LEU A 38 8.08 11.42 -10.04
CA LEU A 38 7.03 12.29 -10.56
C LEU A 38 7.50 13.17 -11.71
N ASP A 39 8.78 13.55 -11.73
CA ASP A 39 9.34 14.39 -12.79
C ASP A 39 9.52 13.64 -14.12
N ILE A 40 9.40 12.30 -14.10
CA ILE A 40 9.44 11.44 -15.30
C ILE A 40 8.08 11.42 -16.00
N LEU A 41 6.99 11.67 -15.27
CA LEU A 41 5.62 11.59 -15.79
C LEU A 41 5.33 12.78 -16.71
N GLN A 42 4.64 12.50 -17.82
CA GLN A 42 4.08 13.56 -18.65
C GLN A 42 3.00 14.33 -17.88
N PRO A 43 2.72 15.61 -18.24
CA PRO A 43 1.72 16.41 -17.54
C PRO A 43 0.36 15.73 -17.43
N GLU A 44 -0.09 15.02 -18.48
CA GLU A 44 -1.36 14.30 -18.50
C GLU A 44 -1.36 13.08 -17.57
N GLU A 45 -0.23 12.40 -17.44
CA GLU A 45 -0.07 11.26 -16.53
C GLU A 45 -0.07 11.72 -15.07
N ARG A 46 0.59 12.84 -14.80
CA ARG A 46 0.61 13.48 -13.48
C ARG A 46 -0.79 13.91 -13.06
N GLN A 47 -1.54 14.54 -13.96
CA GLN A 47 -2.92 14.93 -13.68
C GLN A 47 -3.81 13.73 -13.34
N LYS A 48 -3.69 12.63 -14.09
CA LYS A 48 -4.42 11.38 -13.77
C LYS A 48 -4.03 10.79 -12.42
N LEU A 49 -2.75 10.86 -12.07
CA LEU A 49 -2.27 10.41 -10.78
C LEU A 49 -2.87 11.25 -9.65
N ASP A 50 -2.88 12.58 -9.81
CA ASP A 50 -3.47 13.51 -8.84
C ASP A 50 -4.96 13.24 -8.65
N ASP A 51 -5.73 13.09 -9.74
CA ASP A 51 -7.16 12.73 -9.68
C ASP A 51 -7.39 11.41 -8.94
N TYR A 52 -6.50 10.43 -9.14
CA TYR A 52 -6.58 9.13 -8.47
C TYR A 52 -6.24 9.22 -6.98
N VAL A 53 -5.24 10.03 -6.61
CA VAL A 53 -4.89 10.29 -5.20
C VAL A 53 -6.06 10.96 -4.49
N ASP A 54 -6.70 11.95 -5.10
CA ASP A 54 -7.88 12.62 -4.54
C ASP A 54 -9.05 11.64 -4.33
N LEU A 55 -9.32 10.79 -5.31
CA LEU A 55 -10.31 9.71 -5.19
C LEU A 55 -9.98 8.80 -4.00
N LYS A 56 -8.71 8.39 -3.84
CA LYS A 56 -8.28 7.52 -2.74
C LYS A 56 -8.38 8.22 -1.39
N LEU A 57 -8.03 9.50 -1.30
CA LEU A 57 -8.19 10.29 -0.08
C LEU A 57 -9.67 10.43 0.31
N HIS A 58 -10.56 10.59 -0.66
CA HIS A 58 -11.99 10.61 -0.40
C HIS A 58 -12.48 9.24 0.11
N GLN A 59 -12.11 8.15 -0.57
CA GLN A 59 -12.41 6.78 -0.14
C GLN A 59 -11.86 6.48 1.25
N MET A 60 -10.68 6.99 1.60
CA MET A 60 -10.07 6.80 2.92
C MET A 60 -10.91 7.38 4.05
N LYS A 61 -11.68 8.44 3.81
CA LYS A 61 -12.57 9.05 4.83
C LYS A 61 -13.75 8.16 5.17
N THR A 62 -14.21 7.34 4.23
CA THR A 62 -15.44 6.54 4.37
C THR A 62 -15.17 5.04 4.47
N ARG A 63 -13.97 4.57 4.12
CA ARG A 63 -13.66 3.13 4.13
C ARG A 63 -13.55 2.61 5.56
N VAL A 64 -14.16 1.47 5.80
CA VAL A 64 -13.94 0.69 7.03
C VAL A 64 -12.57 0.01 6.91
N LEU A 65 -11.70 0.28 7.88
CA LEU A 65 -10.42 -0.41 8.02
C LEU A 65 -10.66 -1.75 8.71
N ALA A 66 -11.02 -2.77 7.94
CA ALA A 66 -11.09 -4.14 8.43
C ALA A 66 -9.76 -4.85 8.11
N TRP A 67 -9.15 -5.44 9.12
CA TRP A 67 -8.04 -6.37 8.94
C TRP A 67 -8.61 -7.75 8.65
N ASP A 68 -8.00 -8.50 7.74
CA ASP A 68 -8.32 -9.92 7.60
C ASP A 68 -7.93 -10.62 8.91
N PRO A 69 -8.86 -11.29 9.60
CA PRO A 69 -8.57 -11.90 10.89
C PRO A 69 -7.51 -12.98 10.70
N ASP A 70 -6.45 -12.90 11.51
CA ASP A 70 -5.48 -14.00 11.60
C ASP A 70 -6.08 -15.19 12.37
N ASP A 71 -5.38 -16.32 12.36
CA ASP A 71 -5.85 -17.55 13.01
C ASP A 71 -6.21 -17.31 14.50
N TYR A 72 -5.45 -16.46 15.19
CA TYR A 72 -5.73 -16.08 16.56
C TYR A 72 -7.04 -15.28 16.70
N THR A 73 -7.26 -14.31 15.81
CA THR A 73 -8.46 -13.48 15.77
C THR A 73 -9.69 -14.34 15.48
N LEU A 74 -9.57 -15.31 14.57
CA LEU A 74 -10.62 -16.28 14.26
C LEU A 74 -10.96 -17.18 15.46
N GLU A 75 -9.94 -17.73 16.14
CA GLU A 75 -10.12 -18.56 17.34
C GLU A 75 -10.77 -17.78 18.49
N TYR A 76 -10.42 -16.50 18.65
CA TYR A 76 -11.03 -15.63 19.65
C TYR A 76 -12.49 -15.31 19.32
N MET A 77 -12.80 -14.98 18.06
CA MET A 77 -14.18 -14.75 17.60
C MET A 77 -15.07 -15.99 17.82
N ALA A 78 -14.56 -17.18 17.50
CA ALA A 78 -15.28 -18.44 17.73
C ALA A 78 -15.58 -18.71 19.21
N LYS A 79 -14.72 -18.27 20.14
CA LYS A 79 -14.95 -18.40 21.59
C LYS A 79 -16.01 -17.41 22.09
N ILE A 80 -16.06 -16.20 21.53
CA ILE A 80 -17.07 -15.19 21.89
C ILE A 80 -18.45 -15.64 21.41
N ASP A 81 -18.58 -16.10 20.17
CA ASP A 81 -19.86 -16.58 19.61
C ASP A 81 -20.42 -17.80 20.35
N GLY A 82 -19.54 -18.61 20.96
CA GLY A 82 -19.93 -19.76 21.80
C GLY A 82 -20.28 -19.41 23.26
N MET A 83 -20.09 -18.17 23.70
CA MET A 83 -20.42 -17.71 25.07
C MET A 83 -21.82 -17.07 25.18
N ASP A 84 -22.45 -16.76 24.04
CA ASP A 84 -23.81 -16.20 23.95
C ASP A 84 -24.90 -17.28 23.68
N ALA A 85 -24.58 -18.57 23.84
CA ALA A 85 -25.49 -19.73 23.69
C ALA A 85 -25.64 -20.52 25.00
#